data_AF-A0ABD1EEW7-F1
#
_entry.id   AF-A0ABD1EEW7-F1
#
_cell.length_a   1.000
_cell.length_b   1.000
_cell.length_c   1.000
_cell.angle_alpha   90.00
_cell.angle_beta   90.00
_cell.angle_gamma   90.00
#
_symmetry.space_group_name_H-M   'P 1'
#
loop_
_entity.id
_entity.type
_entity.pdbx_description
1 polymer ?
#
loop_
_entity_poly.entity_id
_entity_poly.type
_entity_poly.pdbx_seq_one_letter_code
_entity_poly.pdbx_strand_id
1 'polypeptide(L)'
;MCEIELSEFMVFRPSENEDAVDPFKWSHNATLMFLNLYKDNRKQVGTLELKNIKKLFEKISKELKHQLQLNITPANCENRWKHLERMYKKYIDNNKKTGRGRKSFEYAEIMEDILGKKKISTQCYYYLPKI
;
A
#
# COMPACT_ATOMS: atom_id res chain seq x y z
N MET A 1 -17.18 6.45 20.75
CA MET A 1 -16.96 7.63 19.90
C MET A 1 -15.63 7.43 19.19
N CYS A 2 -15.67 7.29 17.86
CA CYS A 2 -14.49 7.16 17.02
C CYS A 2 -14.04 8.57 16.64
N GLU A 3 -12.94 9.03 17.21
CA GLU A 3 -12.20 10.14 16.62
C GLU A 3 -11.04 9.57 15.83
N ILE A 4 -11.06 9.91 14.54
CA ILE A 4 -10.07 9.59 13.55
C ILE A 4 -9.02 10.70 13.63
N GLU A 5 -7.85 10.41 14.20
CA GLU A 5 -6.64 11.20 13.93
C GLU A 5 -5.71 10.31 13.10
N LEU A 6 -5.95 10.32 11.78
CA LEU A 6 -5.08 9.73 10.76
C LEU A 6 -4.30 10.84 10.03
N SER A 7 -4.07 11.99 10.69
CA SER A 7 -3.37 13.14 10.12
C SER A 7 -1.84 13.08 10.30
N GLU A 8 -1.29 12.28 11.22
CA GLU A 8 0.14 12.37 11.59
C GLU A 8 1.12 11.49 10.81
N PHE A 9 0.79 11.02 9.60
CA PHE A 9 1.80 10.38 8.74
C PHE A 9 1.90 10.99 7.36
N MET A 10 2.15 12.30 7.33
CA MET A 10 2.85 12.97 6.24
C MET A 10 3.90 13.91 6.84
N VAL A 11 5.11 13.41 7.07
CA VAL A 11 6.29 14.27 7.14
C VAL A 11 7.14 13.97 5.91
N PHE A 12 6.77 14.59 4.80
CA PHE A 12 7.68 14.80 3.67
C PHE A 12 7.97 16.31 3.63
N ARG A 13 9.21 16.65 3.99
CA ARG A 13 9.75 18.00 4.02
C ARG A 13 9.76 18.57 2.59
N PRO A 14 9.07 19.68 2.27
CA PRO A 14 9.17 20.27 0.94
C PRO A 14 10.49 21.00 0.82
N SER A 15 11.25 20.67 -0.23
CA SER A 15 12.17 21.63 -0.85
C SER A 15 11.31 22.61 -1.62
N GLU A 16 11.46 23.90 -1.35
CA GLU A 16 10.78 24.99 -2.06
C GLU A 16 11.09 24.90 -3.55
N ASN A 17 10.09 24.53 -4.35
CA ASN A 17 9.93 24.89 -5.77
C ASN A 17 8.44 24.77 -6.11
N GLU A 18 7.90 25.87 -6.63
CA GLU A 18 6.49 26.12 -6.90
C GLU A 18 5.91 25.17 -7.95
N ASP A 19 4.94 24.36 -7.54
CA ASP A 19 3.80 23.85 -8.32
C ASP A 19 2.95 23.07 -7.31
N ALA A 20 1.91 23.70 -6.77
CA ALA A 20 1.05 23.09 -5.76
C ALA A 20 0.21 21.95 -6.38
N VAL A 21 0.81 20.78 -6.57
CA VAL A 21 0.12 19.55 -6.92
C VAL A 21 -0.63 19.09 -5.68
N ASP A 22 -1.95 19.25 -5.70
CA ASP A 22 -2.86 18.72 -4.67
C ASP A 22 -2.46 17.25 -4.35
N PRO A 23 -2.23 16.90 -3.06
CA PRO A 23 -1.79 15.56 -2.69
C PRO A 23 -2.75 14.51 -3.25
N PHE A 24 -2.26 13.70 -4.17
CA PHE A 24 -3.05 12.66 -4.84
C PHE A 24 -3.83 11.80 -3.81
N LYS A 25 -5.16 11.87 -3.87
CA LYS A 25 -6.05 11.11 -2.97
C LYS A 25 -6.47 9.79 -3.59
N TRP A 26 -6.15 8.70 -2.91
CA TRP A 26 -6.57 7.35 -3.32
C TRP A 26 -8.07 7.16 -3.14
N SER A 27 -8.80 7.03 -4.25
CA SER A 27 -10.18 6.53 -4.24
C SER A 27 -10.22 5.01 -4.04
N HIS A 28 -11.39 4.49 -3.68
CA HIS A 28 -11.63 3.05 -3.60
C HIS A 28 -11.29 2.35 -4.92
N ASN A 29 -11.81 2.87 -6.04
CA ASN A 29 -11.55 2.33 -7.37
C ASN A 29 -10.05 2.36 -7.74
N ALA A 30 -9.36 3.48 -7.45
CA ALA A 30 -7.92 3.59 -7.69
C ALA A 30 -7.13 2.55 -6.88
N THR A 31 -7.58 2.27 -5.66
CA THR A 31 -6.95 1.28 -4.76
C THR A 31 -7.16 -0.15 -5.25
N LEU A 32 -8.38 -0.49 -5.66
CA LEU A 32 -8.67 -1.81 -6.24
C LEU A 32 -7.86 -2.04 -7.52
N MET A 33 -7.84 -1.06 -8.43
CA MET A 33 -7.07 -1.17 -9.66
C MET A 33 -5.57 -1.33 -9.37
N PHE A 34 -5.04 -0.56 -8.42
CA PHE A 34 -3.66 -0.72 -7.95
C PHE A 34 -3.39 -2.13 -7.44
N LEU A 35 -4.26 -2.68 -6.58
CA LEU A 35 -4.08 -4.01 -5.99
C LEU A 35 -4.16 -5.13 -7.04
N ASN A 36 -5.07 -5.02 -8.02
CA ASN A 36 -5.16 -5.96 -9.14
C ASN A 36 -3.89 -5.94 -9.99
N LEU A 37 -3.45 -4.75 -10.43
CA LEU A 37 -2.21 -4.60 -11.19
C LEU A 37 -1.00 -5.12 -10.42
N TYR A 38 -0.97 -4.90 -9.11
CA TYR A 38 0.08 -5.43 -8.25
C TYR A 38 0.07 -6.94 -8.23
N LYS A 39 -1.07 -7.57 -7.97
CA LYS A 39 -1.24 -9.03 -7.94
C LYS A 39 -0.78 -9.68 -9.23
N ASP A 40 -1.20 -9.15 -10.37
CA ASP A 40 -0.92 -9.73 -11.70
C ASP A 40 0.57 -9.65 -12.05
N ASN A 41 1.21 -8.52 -11.73
CA ASN A 41 2.61 -8.30 -12.06
C ASN A 41 3.57 -8.77 -10.96
N ARG A 42 3.10 -9.09 -9.74
CA ARG A 42 3.97 -9.52 -8.63
C ARG A 42 4.73 -10.80 -8.95
N LYS A 43 4.10 -11.74 -9.66
CA LYS A 43 4.72 -13.02 -10.07
C LYS A 43 5.87 -12.85 -11.07
N GLN A 44 5.87 -11.75 -11.82
CA GLN A 44 6.89 -11.43 -12.82
C GLN A 44 8.12 -10.73 -12.19
N VAL A 45 8.03 -10.30 -10.92
CA VAL A 45 9.16 -9.67 -10.23
C VAL A 45 10.28 -10.69 -10.03
N GLY A 46 11.50 -10.33 -10.44
CA GLY A 46 12.67 -11.21 -10.45
C GLY A 46 12.98 -11.79 -11.84
N THR A 47 12.12 -11.54 -12.83
CA THR A 47 12.41 -11.83 -14.25
C THR A 47 13.23 -10.71 -14.89
N LEU A 48 13.70 -10.93 -16.12
CA LEU A 48 14.43 -9.92 -16.90
C LEU A 48 13.61 -8.64 -17.12
N GLU A 49 12.29 -8.78 -17.27
CA GLU A 49 11.35 -7.67 -17.52
C GLU A 49 11.09 -6.83 -16.26
N LEU A 50 10.90 -7.47 -15.11
CA LEU A 50 10.65 -6.79 -13.84
C LEU A 50 11.72 -7.17 -12.81
N LYS A 51 12.91 -6.58 -12.98
CA LYS A 51 14.09 -6.86 -12.14
C LYS A 51 13.84 -6.71 -10.63
N ASN A 52 13.02 -5.73 -10.22
CA ASN A 52 12.77 -5.45 -8.81
C ASN A 52 11.39 -4.81 -8.59
N ILE A 53 11.01 -4.67 -7.32
CA ILE A 53 9.74 -4.06 -6.89
C ILE A 53 9.65 -2.58 -7.30
N LYS A 54 10.77 -1.85 -7.41
CA LYS A 54 10.75 -0.46 -7.91
C LYS A 54 10.26 -0.40 -9.35
N LYS A 55 10.76 -1.27 -10.23
CA LYS A 55 10.29 -1.39 -11.62
C LYS A 55 8.83 -1.81 -11.72
N LEU A 56 8.36 -2.65 -10.80
CA LEU A 56 6.94 -2.96 -10.68
C LEU A 56 6.12 -1.69 -10.40
N PHE A 57 6.52 -0.87 -9.42
CA PHE A 57 5.81 0.38 -9.13
C PHE A 57 5.88 1.41 -10.25
N GLU A 58 7.00 1.51 -10.97
CA GLU A 58 7.11 2.33 -12.18
C GLU A 58 6.13 1.89 -13.28
N LYS A 59 5.98 0.58 -13.49
CA LYS A 59 5.02 0.03 -14.46
C LYS A 59 3.59 0.34 -14.02
N ILE A 60 3.26 0.06 -12.77
CA ILE A 60 1.91 0.31 -12.22
C ILE A 60 1.57 1.80 -12.25
N SER A 61 2.50 2.69 -11.90
CA SER A 61 2.22 4.14 -11.90
C SER A 61 1.89 4.65 -13.30
N LYS A 62 2.58 4.15 -14.33
CA LYS A 62 2.30 4.50 -15.73
C LYS A 62 0.91 4.01 -16.15
N GLU A 63 0.58 2.77 -15.81
CA GLU A 63 -0.74 2.20 -16.12
C GLU A 63 -1.85 2.97 -15.41
N LEU A 64 -1.72 3.22 -14.10
CA LEU A 64 -2.71 3.98 -13.34
C LEU A 64 -2.86 5.41 -13.86
N LYS A 65 -1.77 6.07 -14.26
CA LYS A 65 -1.81 7.41 -14.85
C LYS A 65 -2.58 7.39 -16.17
N HIS A 66 -2.37 6.39 -17.01
CA HIS A 66 -3.07 6.24 -18.28
C HIS A 66 -4.57 5.97 -18.08
N GLN A 67 -4.91 5.02 -17.21
CA GLN A 67 -6.29 4.59 -16.98
C GLN A 67 -7.13 5.61 -16.20
N LEU A 68 -6.57 6.24 -15.16
CA LEU A 68 -7.29 7.18 -14.30
C LEU A 68 -7.13 8.63 -14.72
N GLN A 69 -6.18 8.94 -15.61
CA GLN A 69 -5.80 10.31 -15.98
C GLN A 69 -5.36 11.16 -14.77
N LEU A 70 -4.73 10.50 -13.78
CA LEU A 70 -4.26 11.12 -12.54
C LEU A 70 -2.73 11.11 -12.47
N ASN A 71 -2.14 12.14 -11.88
CA ASN A 71 -0.69 12.23 -11.67
C ASN A 71 -0.24 11.33 -10.52
N ILE A 72 0.00 10.05 -10.84
CA ILE A 72 0.45 9.04 -9.89
C ILE A 72 1.93 8.75 -10.12
N THR A 73 2.75 8.97 -9.10
CA THR A 73 4.18 8.65 -9.12
C THR A 73 4.44 7.22 -8.62
N PRO A 74 5.59 6.61 -8.96
CA PRO A 74 5.98 5.33 -8.38
C PRO A 74 6.06 5.36 -6.84
N ALA A 75 6.45 6.51 -6.27
CA ALA A 75 6.50 6.71 -4.82
C ALA A 75 5.10 6.68 -4.19
N ASN A 76 4.08 7.23 -4.86
CA ASN A 76 2.68 7.14 -4.41
C ASN A 76 2.22 5.67 -4.34
N CYS A 77 2.57 4.87 -5.35
CA CYS A 77 2.30 3.43 -5.39
C CYS A 77 2.98 2.68 -4.23
N GLU A 78 4.27 2.94 -3.99
CA GLU A 78 5.01 2.31 -2.90
C GLU A 78 4.41 2.66 -1.52
N ASN A 79 4.11 3.93 -1.29
CA ASN A 79 3.49 4.40 -0.05
C ASN A 79 2.11 3.78 0.15
N ARG A 80 1.31 3.67 -0.91
CA ARG A 80 0.01 3.03 -0.87
C ARG A 80 0.11 1.55 -0.49
N TRP A 81 1.06 0.82 -1.09
CA TRP A 81 1.32 -0.57 -0.74
C TRP A 81 1.68 -0.72 0.74
N LYS A 82 2.64 0.07 1.25
CA LYS A 82 3.05 0.04 2.67
C LYS A 82 1.88 0.34 3.60
N HIS A 83 1.00 1.27 3.24
CA HIS A 83 -0.18 1.58 4.02
C HIS A 83 -1.16 0.40 4.05
N LEU A 84 -1.50 -0.18 2.90
CA LEU A 84 -2.41 -1.32 2.80
C LEU A 84 -1.86 -2.54 3.56
N GLU A 85 -0.57 -2.81 3.44
CA GLU A 85 0.10 -3.89 4.16
C GLU A 85 0.01 -3.71 5.69
N ARG A 86 0.24 -2.49 6.21
CA ARG A 86 0.08 -2.18 7.63
C ARG A 86 -1.36 -2.37 8.10
N MET A 87 -2.34 -1.87 7.34
CA MET A 87 -3.76 -2.02 7.65
C MET A 87 -4.19 -3.49 7.67
N TYR A 88 -3.75 -4.27 6.69
CA TYR A 88 -4.02 -5.70 6.63
C TYR A 88 -3.44 -6.45 7.83
N LYS A 89 -2.17 -6.19 8.21
CA LYS A 89 -1.56 -6.80 9.39
C LYS A 89 -2.32 -6.45 10.68
N LYS A 90 -2.75 -5.18 10.83
CA LYS A 90 -3.56 -4.72 11.95
C LYS A 90 -4.94 -5.39 11.97
N TYR A 91 -5.55 -5.61 10.81
CA TYR A 91 -6.80 -6.37 10.68
C TYR A 91 -6.63 -7.82 11.17
N ILE A 92 -5.60 -8.51 10.70
CA ILE A 92 -5.29 -9.88 11.12
C ILE A 92 -4.99 -9.97 12.63
N ASP A 93 -4.17 -9.07 13.17
CA ASP A 93 -3.83 -9.04 14.61
C ASP A 93 -5.08 -8.84 15.49
N ASN A 94 -5.99 -7.94 15.09
CA ASN A 94 -7.22 -7.73 15.83
C ASN A 94 -8.14 -8.95 15.80
N ASN A 95 -8.26 -9.61 14.65
CA ASN A 95 -9.15 -10.78 14.50
C ASN A 95 -8.57 -12.07 15.09
N LYS A 96 -7.27 -12.11 15.43
CA LYS A 96 -6.63 -13.22 16.17
C LYS A 96 -6.85 -13.17 17.68
N LYS A 97 -7.17 -12.00 18.25
CA LYS A 97 -7.31 -11.81 19.70
C LYS A 97 -8.74 -12.13 20.14
N THR A 98 -8.88 -12.98 21.17
CA THR A 98 -10.19 -13.34 21.76
C THR A 98 -10.76 -12.17 22.57
N GLY A 99 -12.09 -12.03 22.59
CA GLY A 99 -12.78 -11.00 23.40
C GLY A 99 -12.86 -9.59 22.77
N ARG A 100 -12.31 -9.39 21.56
CA ARG A 100 -12.55 -8.16 20.77
C ARG A 100 -13.55 -8.42 19.65
N GLY A 101 -14.34 -7.41 19.31
CA GLY A 101 -15.23 -7.47 18.15
C GLY A 101 -14.44 -7.64 16.85
N ARG A 102 -14.95 -8.49 15.94
CA ARG A 102 -14.34 -8.70 14.62
C ARG A 102 -14.35 -7.39 13.84
N LYS A 103 -13.19 -7.01 13.29
CA LYS A 103 -13.09 -5.88 12.37
C LYS A 103 -13.14 -6.38 10.94
N SER A 104 -13.73 -5.58 10.05
CA SER A 104 -13.65 -5.76 8.60
C SER A 104 -12.51 -4.92 8.02
N PHE A 105 -11.99 -5.37 6.89
CA PHE A 105 -11.06 -4.60 6.07
C PHE A 105 -11.46 -4.82 4.62
N GLU A 106 -11.77 -3.73 3.94
CA GLU A 106 -12.39 -3.72 2.61
C GLU A 106 -11.56 -4.48 1.55
N TYR A 107 -10.24 -4.45 1.68
CA TYR A 107 -9.33 -5.12 0.75
C TYR A 107 -8.77 -6.45 1.30
N ALA A 108 -9.41 -7.04 2.31
CA ALA A 108 -8.90 -8.24 2.99
C ALA A 108 -8.72 -9.42 2.05
N GLU A 109 -9.69 -9.69 1.17
CA GLU A 109 -9.66 -10.84 0.26
C GLU A 109 -8.48 -10.76 -0.72
N ILE A 110 -8.34 -9.64 -1.44
CA ILE A 110 -7.25 -9.45 -2.40
C ILE A 110 -5.88 -9.38 -1.70
N MET A 111 -5.82 -8.83 -0.49
CA MET A 111 -4.58 -8.80 0.30
C MET A 111 -4.20 -10.19 0.82
N GLU A 112 -5.16 -11.00 1.24
CA GLU A 112 -4.95 -12.41 1.56
C GLU A 112 -4.50 -13.18 0.33
N ASP A 113 -5.01 -12.92 -0.87
CA ASP A 113 -4.51 -13.62 -2.06
C ASP A 113 -3.07 -13.23 -2.43
N ILE A 114 -2.69 -11.95 -2.24
CA ILE A 114 -1.32 -11.48 -2.51
C ILE A 114 -0.32 -11.96 -1.44
N LEU A 115 -0.73 -12.04 -0.17
CA LEU A 115 0.15 -12.30 0.98
C LEU A 115 0.02 -13.72 1.56
N GLY A 116 -1.13 -14.35 1.37
CA GLY A 116 -1.59 -15.59 1.97
C GLY A 116 -1.04 -16.81 1.24
N LYS A 117 0.12 -17.25 1.72
CA LYS A 117 0.70 -18.60 1.60
C LYS A 117 2.10 -18.67 2.22
N LYS A 118 2.72 -17.53 2.55
CA LYS A 118 3.94 -17.51 3.38
C LYS A 118 3.53 -17.35 4.84
N LYS A 119 3.99 -18.27 5.70
CA LYS A 119 4.07 -18.00 7.14
C LYS A 119 4.70 -16.62 7.29
N ILE A 120 3.95 -15.64 7.78
CA ILE A 120 4.46 -14.31 8.07
C ILE A 120 5.50 -14.51 9.18
N SER A 121 6.74 -14.73 8.78
CA SER A 121 7.87 -14.74 9.69
C SER A 121 7.99 -13.33 10.24
N THR A 122 7.88 -13.22 11.55
CA THR A 122 7.95 -12.01 12.36
C THR A 122 9.32 -11.31 12.30
N GLN A 123 10.17 -11.57 11.30
CA GLN A 123 11.58 -11.18 11.30
C GLN A 123 11.87 -9.80 10.68
N CYS A 124 10.90 -9.07 10.12
CA CYS A 124 11.16 -7.75 9.53
C CYS A 124 10.86 -6.56 10.47
N TYR A 125 10.65 -6.80 11.77
CA TYR A 125 10.31 -5.76 12.76
C TYR A 125 11.49 -4.96 13.34
N TYR A 126 12.66 -4.90 12.68
CA TYR A 126 13.86 -4.27 13.25
C TYR A 126 14.47 -3.07 12.50
N TYR A 127 13.71 -2.34 11.67
CA TYR A 127 14.22 -1.08 11.07
C TYR A 127 13.28 0.12 11.23
N LEU A 128 12.58 0.24 12.36
CA LEU A 128 12.00 1.51 12.77
C LEU A 128 12.29 1.74 14.26
N PRO A 129 13.01 2.81 14.63
CA PRO A 129 13.30 3.12 16.02
C PRO A 129 11.98 3.36 16.75
N LYS A 130 11.78 2.64 17.85
CA LYS A 130 10.76 2.99 18.84
C LYS A 130 11.28 4.25 19.53
N ILE A 131 10.60 5.38 19.29
CA ILE A 131 10.70 6.56 20.16
C ILE A 131 9.93 6.23 21.44
#